data_AF-A0A958HH17-F1
#
_entry.id   AF-A0A958HH17-F1
#
_cell.length_a   1.000
_cell.length_b   1.000
_cell.length_c   1.000
_cell.angle_alpha   90.00
_cell.angle_beta   90.00
_cell.angle_gamma   90.00
#
_symmetry.space_group_name_H-M   'P 1'
#
loop_
_entity.id
_entity.type
_entity.pdbx_description
1 polymer ?
#
loop_
_entity_poly.entity_id
_entity_poly.type
_entity_poly.pdbx_seq_one_letter_code
_entity_poly.pdbx_strand_id
1 'polypeptide(L)'
;MDERAKSVVWDGSVQDEAAFIAALQAAGIDFRFLEIADRGRFFGVPLESDAEMDTFTALLLAHLKPGHWADIVGRRWQVVFDDGPMTLDSIIADQAIINRCRAGYELMRQYRTTMEMWQATPWYRDVLFHHDYGVMINSGELSGTPGDRAVSATIDWLEARGRGHAAVNYKLRDWLISRQRYWGAPIPMIACPTCGIVPVPYGDLPVVLPEDAEFLPTGESPLKFHEGFRNVKCPQCGGDAERETDTMDTFMCSSWYQYAYVTPYYKAGQTIGPDDTPWDKAQGDYWLPVDQYTGGIEHATMHLIYTRFFTKAMRDMGLVNFDEPMKRLFNQGMILGEDNEKMSKSRGNVVAPDDLVQRYGADTIRAYLFFIGPWELGGPWNSRGIEGVSRFMQDVWN
;
A
#
# COMPACT_ATOMS: atom_id res chain seq x y z
N MET A 1 2.47 -17.27 26.74
CA MET A 1 3.80 -17.00 26.15
C MET A 1 4.75 -17.16 27.31
N ASP A 2 5.54 -18.23 27.31
CA ASP A 2 6.35 -18.57 28.46
C ASP A 2 7.41 -17.46 28.63
N GLU A 3 7.62 -16.97 29.85
CA GLU A 3 8.57 -15.90 30.19
C GLU A 3 10.06 -16.27 29.99
N ARG A 4 10.33 -17.09 28.97
CA ARG A 4 11.59 -17.78 28.70
C ARG A 4 12.55 -16.85 27.97
N ALA A 5 13.77 -16.79 28.46
CA ALA A 5 14.91 -16.39 27.65
C ALA A 5 15.46 -17.59 26.88
N LYS A 6 16.26 -17.28 25.87
CA LYS A 6 16.97 -18.26 25.06
C LYS A 6 18.39 -17.79 24.80
N SER A 7 19.30 -18.74 24.64
CA SER A 7 20.66 -18.51 24.22
C SER A 7 21.06 -19.45 23.10
N VAL A 8 22.03 -19.00 22.30
CA VAL A 8 22.77 -19.78 21.32
C VAL A 8 24.24 -19.71 21.70
N VAL A 9 24.83 -20.86 22.01
CA VAL A 9 26.28 -20.99 22.15
C VAL A 9 26.82 -21.61 20.86
N TRP A 10 27.80 -20.95 20.26
CA TRP A 10 28.35 -21.34 18.96
C TRP A 10 29.26 -22.56 19.09
N ASP A 11 29.24 -23.48 18.12
CA ASP A 11 30.20 -24.58 18.13
C ASP A 11 31.64 -24.03 18.11
N GLY A 12 32.51 -24.64 18.91
CA GLY A 12 33.88 -24.19 19.11
C GLY A 12 34.06 -22.89 19.90
N SER A 13 33.01 -22.23 20.40
CA SER A 13 33.13 -21.00 21.21
C SER A 13 33.61 -21.20 22.64
N VAL A 14 33.47 -22.43 23.18
CA VAL A 14 33.92 -22.80 24.52
C VAL A 14 35.24 -23.58 24.46
N GLN A 15 36.05 -23.46 25.51
CA GLN A 15 37.39 -24.05 25.63
C GLN A 15 37.37 -25.58 25.59
N ASP A 16 36.46 -26.18 26.36
CA ASP A 16 36.21 -27.62 26.42
C ASP A 16 34.69 -27.86 26.41
N GLU A 17 34.19 -28.42 25.31
CA GLU A 17 32.77 -28.72 25.10
C GLU A 17 32.24 -29.72 26.13
N ALA A 18 33.00 -30.78 26.44
CA ALA A 18 32.56 -31.82 27.36
C ALA A 18 32.46 -31.28 28.79
N ALA A 19 33.43 -30.44 29.19
CA ALA A 19 33.41 -29.77 30.49
C ALA A 19 32.23 -28.77 30.59
N PHE A 20 31.95 -28.01 29.52
CA PHE A 20 30.83 -27.07 29.51
C PHE A 20 29.47 -27.79 29.59
N ILE A 21 29.29 -28.88 28.85
CA ILE A 21 28.09 -29.73 28.94
C ILE A 21 27.91 -30.27 30.35
N ALA A 22 28.97 -30.80 30.97
CA ALA A 22 28.91 -31.30 32.33
C ALA A 22 28.54 -30.20 33.34
N ALA A 23 29.04 -28.97 33.13
CA ALA A 23 28.70 -27.83 33.97
C ALA A 23 27.24 -27.39 33.83
N LEU A 24 26.69 -27.38 32.61
CA LEU A 24 25.26 -27.12 32.37
C LEU A 24 24.39 -28.16 33.07
N GLN A 25 24.73 -29.45 32.92
CA GLN A 25 24.00 -30.54 33.57
C GLN A 25 24.07 -30.46 35.10
N ALA A 26 25.24 -30.13 35.66
CA ALA A 26 25.40 -29.95 37.10
C ALA A 26 24.61 -28.75 37.65
N ALA A 27 24.46 -27.69 36.84
CA ALA A 27 23.63 -26.53 37.16
C ALA A 27 22.14 -26.76 36.90
N GLY A 28 21.75 -27.90 36.33
CA GLY A 28 20.36 -28.19 35.96
C GLY A 28 19.82 -27.34 34.82
N ILE A 29 20.70 -26.82 33.95
CA ILE A 29 20.33 -26.00 32.79
C ILE A 29 20.11 -26.91 31.57
N ASP A 30 18.91 -26.85 31.00
CA ASP A 30 18.56 -27.60 29.80
C ASP A 30 19.28 -27.05 28.56
N PHE A 31 19.63 -27.94 27.64
CA PHE A 31 20.18 -27.55 26.34
C PHE A 31 19.79 -28.55 25.24
N ARG A 32 19.84 -28.09 23.99
CA ARG A 32 19.69 -28.96 22.81
C ARG A 32 20.62 -28.54 21.70
N PHE A 33 21.06 -29.51 20.90
CA PHE A 33 21.80 -29.22 19.69
C PHE A 33 20.85 -28.69 18.62
N LEU A 34 21.24 -27.58 18.00
CA LEU A 34 20.57 -26.97 16.86
C LEU A 34 21.51 -27.04 15.67
N GLU A 35 20.96 -27.38 14.50
CA GLU A 35 21.62 -27.11 13.23
C GLU A 35 20.97 -25.89 12.61
N ILE A 36 21.76 -24.85 12.35
CA ILE A 36 21.30 -23.66 11.66
C ILE A 36 21.95 -23.67 10.28
N ALA A 37 21.11 -23.69 9.24
CA ALA A 37 21.55 -23.70 7.84
C ALA A 37 22.57 -22.57 7.60
N ASP A 38 23.67 -22.92 6.92
CA ASP A 38 24.79 -22.02 6.62
C ASP A 38 25.54 -21.45 7.83
N ARG A 39 25.30 -21.99 9.04
CA ARG A 39 25.97 -21.55 10.28
C ARG A 39 26.51 -22.68 11.16
N GLY A 40 26.12 -23.93 10.91
CA GLY A 40 26.65 -25.11 11.59
C GLY A 40 25.86 -25.52 12.84
N ARG A 41 26.53 -26.22 13.74
CA ARG A 41 25.96 -26.74 15.00
C ARG A 41 26.00 -25.67 16.08
N PHE A 42 25.01 -25.67 16.97
CA PHE A 42 24.87 -24.74 18.09
C PHE A 42 24.28 -25.42 19.31
N PHE A 43 24.53 -24.87 20.49
CA PHE A 43 23.77 -25.20 21.70
C PHE A 43 22.64 -24.19 21.86
N GLY A 44 21.41 -24.64 21.67
CA GLY A 44 20.21 -23.90 22.04
C GLY A 44 19.89 -24.13 23.51
N VAL A 45 19.99 -23.08 24.32
CA VAL A 45 19.78 -23.12 25.77
C VAL A 45 18.53 -22.31 26.11
N PRO A 46 17.39 -22.94 26.44
CA PRO A 46 16.28 -22.24 27.09
C PRO A 46 16.66 -21.84 28.51
N LEU A 47 16.17 -20.70 28.99
CA LEU A 47 16.43 -20.18 30.33
C LEU A 47 15.11 -19.66 30.91
N GLU A 48 14.69 -20.17 32.06
CA GLU A 48 13.36 -19.93 32.63
C GLU A 48 13.35 -18.89 33.76
N SER A 49 14.50 -18.59 34.38
CA SER A 49 14.55 -17.64 35.51
C SER A 49 15.78 -16.73 35.52
N ASP A 50 15.71 -15.66 36.32
CA ASP A 50 16.83 -14.74 36.53
C ASP A 50 18.05 -15.42 37.17
N ALA A 51 17.83 -16.29 38.16
CA ALA A 51 18.89 -17.06 38.79
C ALA A 51 19.57 -18.05 37.82
N GLU A 52 18.78 -18.64 36.92
CA GLU A 52 19.30 -19.52 35.87
C GLU A 52 20.12 -18.74 34.85
N MET A 53 19.66 -17.56 34.42
CA MET A 53 20.43 -16.67 33.55
C MET A 53 21.74 -16.19 34.20
N ASP A 54 21.72 -15.87 35.51
CA ASP A 54 22.94 -15.49 36.25
C ASP A 54 23.94 -16.65 36.31
N THR A 55 23.45 -17.86 36.60
CA THR A 55 24.26 -19.08 36.63
C THR A 55 24.85 -19.38 35.24
N PHE A 56 24.02 -19.29 34.20
CA PHE A 56 24.45 -19.49 32.82
C PHE A 56 25.49 -18.46 32.37
N THR A 57 25.32 -17.18 32.70
CA THR A 57 26.34 -16.14 32.45
C THR A 57 27.67 -16.47 33.14
N ALA A 58 27.65 -16.93 34.39
CA ALA A 58 28.87 -17.34 35.10
C ALA A 58 29.57 -18.52 34.42
N LEU A 59 28.80 -19.51 33.94
CA LEU A 59 29.33 -20.63 33.16
C LEU A 59 29.95 -20.17 31.83
N LEU A 60 29.29 -19.26 31.11
CA LEU A 60 29.83 -18.69 29.89
C LEU A 60 31.18 -17.99 30.15
N LEU A 61 31.28 -17.15 31.18
CA LEU A 61 32.54 -16.47 31.52
C LEU A 61 33.67 -17.44 31.88
N ALA A 62 33.34 -18.58 32.52
CA ALA A 62 34.33 -19.58 32.88
C ALA A 62 34.80 -20.43 31.68
N HIS A 63 33.97 -20.61 30.65
CA HIS A 63 34.21 -21.56 29.57
C HIS A 63 34.41 -20.94 28.19
N LEU A 64 34.03 -19.68 27.94
CA LEU A 64 34.23 -19.03 26.65
C LEU A 64 35.72 -18.92 26.29
N LYS A 65 36.01 -19.08 25.00
CA LYS A 65 37.33 -18.77 24.45
C LYS A 65 37.48 -17.26 24.28
N PRO A 66 38.71 -16.73 24.38
CA PRO A 66 38.95 -15.31 24.12
C PRO A 66 38.44 -14.88 22.74
N GLY A 67 37.72 -13.75 22.68
CA GLY A 67 37.13 -13.23 21.44
C GLY A 67 35.83 -13.90 20.97
N HIS A 68 35.34 -14.91 21.70
CA HIS A 68 34.04 -15.54 21.46
C HIS A 68 32.97 -15.00 22.42
N TRP A 69 31.70 -15.29 22.10
CA TRP A 69 30.57 -14.81 22.86
C TRP A 69 29.37 -15.74 22.70
N ALA A 70 28.42 -15.61 23.62
CA ALA A 70 27.06 -16.15 23.51
C ALA A 70 26.08 -15.06 23.98
N ASP A 71 24.80 -15.25 23.73
CA ASP A 71 23.78 -14.22 23.93
C ASP A 71 22.58 -14.76 24.69
N ILE A 72 21.91 -13.90 25.46
CA ILE A 72 20.69 -14.24 26.19
C ILE A 72 19.63 -13.26 25.72
N VAL A 73 18.56 -13.80 25.13
CA VAL A 73 17.55 -13.08 24.34
C VAL A 73 16.16 -13.40 24.86
N GLY A 74 15.28 -12.39 24.92
CA GLY A 74 13.90 -12.50 25.41
C GLY A 74 13.73 -11.82 26.77
N ARG A 75 14.01 -12.56 27.86
CA ARG A 75 13.90 -12.00 29.23
C ARG A 75 15.00 -11.01 29.59
N ARG A 76 16.21 -11.26 29.10
CA ARG A 76 17.31 -10.31 29.10
C ARG A 76 17.73 -10.10 27.65
N TRP A 77 18.29 -8.94 27.37
CA TRP A 77 18.80 -8.56 26.06
C TRP A 77 20.29 -8.31 26.22
N GLN A 78 21.09 -9.37 26.27
CA GLN A 78 22.51 -9.26 26.57
C GLN A 78 23.36 -10.17 25.71
N VAL A 79 24.61 -9.75 25.47
CA VAL A 79 25.66 -10.58 24.88
C VAL A 79 26.76 -10.75 25.91
N VAL A 80 27.10 -11.99 26.23
CA VAL A 80 28.17 -12.37 27.16
C VAL A 80 29.44 -12.61 26.35
N PHE A 81 30.40 -11.70 26.49
CA PHE A 81 31.74 -11.85 25.95
C PHE A 81 32.66 -12.50 26.99
N ASP A 82 33.86 -12.90 26.56
CA ASP A 82 34.91 -13.48 27.40
C ASP A 82 35.40 -12.56 28.54
N ASP A 83 35.20 -11.25 28.41
CA ASP A 83 35.55 -10.24 29.42
C ASP A 83 34.35 -9.68 30.21
N GLY A 84 33.13 -10.13 29.92
CA GLY A 84 31.93 -9.70 30.62
C GLY A 84 30.66 -9.57 29.76
N PRO A 85 29.48 -9.48 30.40
CA PRO A 85 28.23 -9.22 29.71
C PRO A 85 28.08 -7.76 29.29
N MET A 86 27.45 -7.54 28.15
CA MET A 86 26.98 -6.24 27.66
C MET A 86 25.48 -6.29 27.43
N THR A 87 24.74 -5.30 27.94
CA THR A 87 23.28 -5.20 27.80
C THR A 87 22.90 -4.31 26.62
N LEU A 88 21.93 -4.74 25.83
CA LEU A 88 21.30 -3.96 24.77
C LEU A 88 20.20 -3.07 25.35
N ASP A 89 20.56 -1.88 25.81
CA ASP A 89 19.64 -0.91 26.43
C ASP A 89 19.58 0.45 25.70
N SER A 90 20.38 0.62 24.66
CA SER A 90 20.55 1.87 23.95
C SER A 90 21.14 1.65 22.55
N ILE A 91 21.00 2.65 21.68
CA ILE A 91 21.61 2.65 20.34
C ILE A 91 23.15 2.58 20.43
N ILE A 92 23.72 3.23 21.45
CA ILE A 92 25.17 3.21 21.69
C ILE A 92 25.61 1.80 22.09
N ALA A 93 24.88 1.15 23.00
CA ALA A 93 25.15 -0.23 23.40
C ALA A 93 24.99 -1.20 22.22
N ASP A 94 23.93 -1.04 21.41
CA ASP A 94 23.72 -1.86 20.20
C ASP A 94 24.92 -1.80 19.26
N GLN A 95 25.40 -0.58 18.97
CA GLN A 95 26.53 -0.37 18.08
C GLN A 95 27.83 -0.97 18.65
N ALA A 96 28.05 -0.86 19.97
CA ALA A 96 29.20 -1.44 20.64
C ALA A 96 29.16 -2.97 20.62
N ILE A 97 28.02 -3.57 20.94
CA ILE A 97 27.81 -5.03 20.94
C ILE A 97 28.02 -5.58 19.53
N ILE A 98 27.32 -5.06 18.52
CA ILE A 98 27.39 -5.62 17.16
C ILE A 98 28.81 -5.50 16.59
N ASN A 99 29.55 -4.43 16.90
CA ASN A 99 30.94 -4.28 16.47
C ASN A 99 31.86 -5.35 17.08
N ARG A 100 31.66 -5.72 18.34
CA ARG A 100 32.39 -6.84 18.96
C ARG A 100 31.97 -8.18 18.36
N CYS A 101 30.68 -8.41 18.15
CA CYS A 101 30.19 -9.65 17.54
C CYS A 101 30.79 -9.88 16.14
N ARG A 102 30.94 -8.81 15.34
CA ARG A 102 31.59 -8.80 14.01
C ARG A 102 33.07 -9.18 14.04
N ALA A 103 33.76 -8.91 15.14
CA ALA A 103 35.16 -9.27 15.32
C ALA A 103 35.33 -10.78 15.59
N GLY A 104 34.38 -11.39 16.30
CA GLY A 104 34.43 -12.81 16.67
C GLY A 104 34.09 -13.78 15.54
N TYR A 105 33.12 -13.44 14.67
CA TYR A 105 32.68 -14.32 13.59
C TYR A 105 32.45 -13.56 12.28
N GLU A 106 33.01 -14.07 11.18
CA GLU A 106 32.89 -13.46 9.85
C GLU A 106 31.44 -13.30 9.41
N LEU A 107 30.59 -14.29 9.70
CA LEU A 107 29.16 -14.26 9.39
C LEU A 107 28.43 -13.07 10.00
N MET A 108 28.90 -12.52 11.12
CA MET A 108 28.24 -11.39 11.79
C MET A 108 28.43 -10.06 11.07
N ARG A 109 29.41 -9.97 10.15
CA ARG A 109 29.72 -8.74 9.39
C ARG A 109 28.57 -8.26 8.51
N GLN A 110 27.63 -9.13 8.16
CA GLN A 110 26.46 -8.78 7.36
C GLN A 110 25.37 -8.04 8.15
N TYR A 111 25.33 -8.19 9.48
CA TYR A 111 24.27 -7.60 10.29
C TYR A 111 24.63 -6.19 10.72
N ARG A 112 23.67 -5.27 10.61
CA ARG A 112 23.81 -3.86 10.96
C ARG A 112 23.65 -3.63 12.45
N THR A 113 22.75 -4.37 13.09
CA THR A 113 22.39 -4.26 14.52
C THR A 113 22.36 -5.62 15.19
N THR A 114 22.39 -5.63 16.53
CA THR A 114 22.25 -6.84 17.34
C THR A 114 20.88 -7.49 17.12
N MET A 115 19.82 -6.68 16.97
CA MET A 115 18.47 -7.20 16.72
C MET A 115 18.32 -7.86 15.34
N GLU A 116 19.00 -7.33 14.30
CA GLU A 116 19.01 -7.98 12.98
C GLU A 116 19.70 -9.36 13.03
N MET A 117 20.81 -9.45 13.79
CA MET A 117 21.51 -10.70 14.05
C MET A 117 20.63 -11.74 14.76
N TRP A 118 19.91 -11.34 15.81
CA TRP A 118 18.99 -12.23 16.53
C TRP A 118 17.78 -12.63 15.67
N GLN A 119 17.18 -11.69 14.94
CA GLN A 119 16.05 -11.96 14.05
C GLN A 119 16.42 -12.98 12.94
N ALA A 120 17.66 -12.93 12.48
CA ALA A 120 18.18 -13.87 11.48
C ALA A 120 18.39 -15.29 12.03
N THR A 121 18.28 -15.50 13.34
CA THR A 121 18.49 -16.79 14.01
C THR A 121 17.13 -17.43 14.34
N PRO A 122 16.70 -18.49 13.62
CA PRO A 122 15.34 -19.05 13.76
C PRO A 122 14.95 -19.43 15.19
N TRP A 123 15.94 -19.80 16.00
CA TRP A 123 15.82 -20.13 17.42
C TRP A 123 15.11 -19.07 18.26
N TYR A 124 15.29 -17.79 17.91
CA TYR A 124 14.76 -16.66 18.66
C TYR A 124 13.42 -16.14 18.17
N ARG A 125 12.90 -16.61 17.03
CA ARG A 125 11.73 -15.98 16.39
C ARG A 125 10.52 -15.83 17.30
N ASP A 126 10.25 -16.84 18.12
CA ASP A 126 9.14 -16.88 19.06
C ASP A 126 9.34 -16.01 20.31
N VAL A 127 10.57 -15.65 20.66
CA VAL A 127 10.87 -14.69 21.74
C VAL A 127 11.05 -13.25 21.24
N LEU A 128 11.25 -13.07 19.92
CA LEU A 128 11.39 -11.76 19.28
C LEU A 128 10.06 -11.18 18.77
N PHE A 129 9.16 -12.04 18.27
CA PHE A 129 7.92 -11.58 17.65
C PHE A 129 6.78 -12.58 17.83
N HIS A 130 5.61 -12.05 18.18
CA HIS A 130 4.34 -12.77 18.17
C HIS A 130 3.25 -11.85 17.62
N HIS A 131 2.39 -12.39 16.76
CA HIS A 131 1.36 -11.61 16.07
C HIS A 131 0.04 -11.57 16.82
N ASP A 132 -0.24 -12.56 17.69
CA ASP A 132 -1.44 -12.53 18.52
C ASP A 132 -1.24 -11.68 19.77
N TYR A 133 -2.36 -11.20 20.30
CA TYR A 133 -2.39 -10.53 21.59
C TYR A 133 -1.91 -11.45 22.71
N GLY A 134 -0.89 -11.00 23.43
CA GLY A 134 -0.38 -11.62 24.64
C GLY A 134 -0.26 -10.59 25.76
N VAL A 135 0.01 -11.05 26.98
CA VAL A 135 0.33 -10.15 28.09
C VAL A 135 1.72 -9.56 27.86
N MET A 136 1.88 -8.25 28.04
CA MET A 136 3.18 -7.60 27.97
C MET A 136 4.10 -8.19 29.05
N ILE A 137 5.29 -8.63 28.64
CA ILE A 137 6.33 -9.14 29.53
C ILE A 137 7.59 -8.30 29.34
N ASN A 138 8.45 -8.25 30.35
CA ASN A 138 9.75 -7.56 30.31
C ASN A 138 9.66 -6.10 29.79
N SER A 139 8.56 -5.40 30.12
CA SER A 139 8.22 -4.07 29.62
C SER A 139 8.18 -3.02 30.74
N GLY A 140 8.99 -3.20 31.79
CA GLY A 140 9.01 -2.31 32.96
C GLY A 140 7.64 -2.24 33.65
N GLU A 141 7.16 -1.01 33.92
CA GLU A 141 5.84 -0.74 34.54
C GLU A 141 4.65 -1.25 33.72
N LEU A 142 4.85 -1.52 32.43
CA LEU A 142 3.79 -2.04 31.54
C LEU A 142 3.71 -3.56 31.56
N SER A 143 4.64 -4.25 32.22
CA SER A 143 4.59 -5.71 32.35
C SER A 143 3.31 -6.15 33.07
N GLY A 144 2.64 -7.19 32.58
CA GLY A 144 1.33 -7.63 33.05
C GLY A 144 0.15 -7.00 32.31
N THR A 145 0.37 -6.00 31.45
CA THR A 145 -0.72 -5.39 30.66
C THR A 145 -1.26 -6.37 29.61
N PRO A 146 -2.58 -6.63 29.56
CA PRO A 146 -3.18 -7.45 28.50
C PRO A 146 -2.96 -6.87 27.10
N GLY A 147 -2.75 -7.72 26.10
CA GLY A 147 -2.36 -7.31 24.74
C GLY A 147 -3.35 -6.39 24.05
N ASP A 148 -4.65 -6.60 24.27
CA ASP A 148 -5.74 -5.75 23.74
C ASP A 148 -5.74 -4.33 24.34
N ARG A 149 -5.08 -4.15 25.49
CA ARG A 149 -4.89 -2.85 26.17
C ARG A 149 -3.48 -2.27 25.98
N ALA A 150 -2.52 -3.07 25.54
CA ALA A 150 -1.10 -2.73 25.47
C ALA A 150 -0.84 -1.40 24.72
N VAL A 151 -1.45 -1.21 23.54
CA VAL A 151 -1.29 0.01 22.74
C VAL A 151 -1.81 1.23 23.50
N SER A 152 -3.03 1.17 24.03
CA SER A 152 -3.62 2.28 24.79
C SER A 152 -2.83 2.63 26.06
N ALA A 153 -2.43 1.61 26.84
CA ALA A 153 -1.65 1.82 28.06
C ALA A 153 -0.26 2.40 27.77
N THR A 154 0.36 1.99 26.65
CA THR A 154 1.65 2.55 26.22
C THR A 154 1.51 4.02 25.81
N ILE A 155 0.41 4.37 25.12
CA ILE A 155 0.11 5.77 24.77
C ILE A 155 -0.05 6.61 26.05
N ASP A 156 -0.90 6.19 26.99
CA ASP A 156 -1.11 6.89 28.26
C ASP A 156 0.21 7.06 29.04
N TRP A 157 1.03 6.00 29.06
CA TRP A 157 2.34 6.00 29.73
C TRP A 157 3.33 6.98 29.09
N LEU A 158 3.33 7.11 27.76
CA LEU A 158 4.14 8.08 27.01
C LEU A 158 3.66 9.52 27.21
N GLU A 159 2.34 9.74 27.19
CA GLU A 159 1.72 11.06 27.38
C GLU A 159 1.97 11.60 28.78
N ALA A 160 1.78 10.79 29.82
CA ALA A 160 2.04 11.16 31.21
C ALA A 160 3.50 11.61 31.46
N ARG A 161 4.42 11.23 30.58
CA ARG A 161 5.85 11.58 30.64
C ARG A 161 6.27 12.65 29.63
N GLY A 162 5.33 13.17 28.82
CA GLY A 162 5.63 14.13 27.77
C GLY A 162 6.55 13.59 26.67
N ARG A 163 6.52 12.27 26.42
CA ARG A 163 7.42 11.59 25.46
C ARG A 163 6.72 11.11 24.19
N GLY A 164 5.42 11.30 24.09
CA GLY A 164 4.62 10.92 22.92
C GLY A 164 3.15 11.31 23.12
N HIS A 165 2.34 11.11 22.08
CA HIS A 165 0.90 11.29 22.12
C HIS A 165 0.21 10.37 21.10
N ALA A 166 -1.09 10.15 21.26
CA ALA A 166 -1.90 9.42 20.30
C ALA A 166 -1.94 10.14 18.95
N ALA A 167 -1.68 9.42 17.86
CA ALA A 167 -1.82 9.94 16.50
C ALA A 167 -2.52 8.91 15.61
N VAL A 168 -3.46 9.39 14.78
CA VAL A 168 -4.13 8.57 13.76
C VAL A 168 -3.38 8.74 12.45
N ASN A 169 -2.93 7.63 11.87
CA ASN A 169 -2.27 7.61 10.58
C ASN A 169 -3.15 6.92 9.53
N TYR A 170 -3.15 7.47 8.32
CA TYR A 170 -3.85 6.88 7.18
C TYR A 170 -2.83 6.28 6.21
N LYS A 171 -3.14 5.09 5.67
CA LYS A 171 -2.38 4.51 4.56
C LYS A 171 -2.61 5.26 3.25
N LEU A 172 -3.78 5.90 3.11
CA LEU A 172 -4.13 6.74 1.97
C LEU A 172 -3.15 7.91 1.84
N ARG A 173 -2.78 8.24 0.61
CA ARG A 173 -1.93 9.38 0.27
C ARG A 173 -2.73 10.37 -0.56
N ASP A 174 -2.26 11.61 -0.62
CA ASP A 174 -2.82 12.61 -1.51
C ASP A 174 -2.73 12.17 -2.97
N TRP A 175 -3.71 12.60 -3.75
CA TRP A 175 -3.84 12.19 -5.13
C TRP A 175 -2.96 13.05 -6.05
N LEU A 176 -1.94 12.43 -6.65
CA LEU A 176 -1.10 13.04 -7.67
C LEU A 176 -1.86 13.09 -9.00
N ILE A 177 -2.32 14.28 -9.39
CA ILE A 177 -3.17 14.50 -10.56
C ILE A 177 -2.43 14.96 -11.83
N SER A 178 -1.24 15.55 -11.71
CA SER A 178 -0.50 16.07 -12.86
C SER A 178 0.19 14.95 -13.65
N ARG A 179 0.21 15.06 -14.97
CA ARG A 179 0.80 14.10 -15.90
C ARG A 179 1.62 14.83 -16.96
N GLN A 180 2.84 14.34 -17.18
CA GLN A 180 3.74 14.81 -18.24
C GLN A 180 3.33 14.20 -19.59
N ARG A 181 2.08 14.44 -19.98
CA ARG A 181 1.43 13.90 -21.18
C ARG A 181 0.67 15.02 -21.87
N TYR A 182 0.60 14.94 -23.19
CA TYR A 182 -0.17 15.89 -24.00
C TYR A 182 -1.69 15.65 -23.93
N TRP A 183 -2.12 14.38 -24.04
CA TRP A 183 -3.55 14.06 -24.17
C TRP A 183 -4.26 13.99 -22.80
N GLY A 184 -4.60 15.17 -22.28
CA GLY A 184 -5.36 15.34 -21.04
C GLY A 184 -5.87 16.78 -20.91
N ALA A 185 -6.76 17.03 -19.95
CA ALA A 185 -7.24 18.39 -19.71
C ALA A 185 -6.08 19.27 -19.18
N PRO A 186 -5.76 20.42 -19.80
CA PRO A 186 -4.75 21.31 -19.27
C PRO A 186 -5.08 21.79 -17.86
N ILE A 187 -4.07 21.83 -16.97
CA ILE A 187 -4.22 22.40 -15.64
C ILE A 187 -4.34 23.93 -15.78
N PRO A 188 -5.42 24.58 -15.33
CA PRO A 188 -5.68 26.00 -15.59
C PRO A 188 -4.91 26.91 -14.62
N MET A 189 -3.60 26.72 -14.52
CA MET A 189 -2.69 27.49 -13.69
C MET A 189 -1.57 28.13 -14.53
N ILE A 190 -1.07 29.26 -14.07
CA ILE A 190 0.03 30.03 -14.67
C ILE A 190 1.10 30.26 -13.60
N ALA A 191 2.35 29.94 -13.93
CA ALA A 191 3.52 30.24 -13.12
C ALA A 191 4.10 31.61 -13.51
N CYS A 192 4.02 32.58 -12.61
CA CYS A 192 4.58 33.91 -12.78
C CYS A 192 5.80 34.10 -11.85
N PRO A 193 6.96 34.59 -12.36
CA PRO A 193 8.14 34.84 -11.52
C PRO A 193 7.93 35.86 -10.39
N THR A 194 6.97 36.77 -10.55
CA THR A 194 6.67 37.83 -9.56
C THR A 194 5.52 37.46 -8.64
N CYS A 195 4.45 36.86 -9.18
CA CYS A 195 3.21 36.59 -8.44
C CYS A 195 3.12 35.15 -7.89
N GLY A 196 4.02 34.25 -8.29
CA GLY A 196 3.92 32.82 -7.99
C GLY A 196 2.91 32.10 -8.90
N ILE A 197 2.22 31.10 -8.35
CA ILE A 197 1.22 30.31 -9.07
C ILE A 197 -0.13 31.03 -9.00
N VAL A 198 -0.68 31.39 -10.16
CA VAL A 198 -1.96 32.11 -10.29
C VAL A 198 -2.93 31.34 -11.18
N PRO A 199 -4.24 31.33 -10.90
CA PRO A 199 -5.21 30.65 -11.75
C PRO A 199 -5.44 31.41 -13.07
N VAL A 200 -5.78 30.68 -14.12
CA VAL A 200 -6.34 31.26 -15.34
C VAL A 200 -7.68 31.94 -15.00
N PRO A 201 -7.96 33.17 -15.49
CA PRO A 201 -9.26 33.81 -15.28
C PRO A 201 -10.42 32.96 -15.82
N TYR A 202 -11.57 32.94 -15.13
CA TYR A 202 -12.73 32.16 -15.54
C TYR A 202 -13.19 32.44 -16.97
N GLY A 203 -13.14 33.71 -17.40
CA GLY A 203 -13.53 34.10 -18.75
C GLY A 203 -12.57 33.64 -19.86
N ASP A 204 -11.37 33.21 -19.49
CA ASP A 204 -10.36 32.67 -20.40
C ASP A 204 -10.39 31.13 -20.45
N LEU A 205 -11.33 30.51 -19.73
CA LEU A 205 -11.57 29.06 -19.83
C LEU A 205 -12.46 28.75 -21.04
N PRO A 206 -12.27 27.59 -21.69
CA PRO A 206 -11.28 26.56 -21.38
C PRO A 206 -9.87 26.88 -21.90
N VAL A 207 -8.85 26.37 -21.20
CA VAL A 207 -7.50 26.28 -21.76
C VAL A 207 -7.48 25.13 -22.76
N VAL A 208 -7.36 25.45 -24.05
CA VAL A 208 -7.44 24.47 -25.15
C VAL A 208 -6.06 23.91 -25.47
N LEU A 209 -5.98 22.59 -25.70
CA LEU A 209 -4.75 21.94 -26.18
C LEU A 209 -4.42 22.43 -27.61
N PRO A 210 -3.15 22.76 -27.91
CA PRO A 210 -2.72 23.09 -29.27
C PRO A 210 -2.72 21.83 -30.15
N GLU A 211 -3.24 21.92 -31.38
CA GLU A 211 -3.31 20.76 -32.30
C GLU A 211 -1.96 20.40 -32.94
N ASP A 212 -1.00 21.31 -32.88
CA ASP A 212 0.30 21.26 -33.56
C ASP A 212 1.50 21.02 -32.62
N ALA A 213 1.26 20.49 -31.41
CA ALA A 213 2.35 20.11 -30.50
C ALA A 213 3.19 18.94 -31.03
N GLU A 214 4.52 19.07 -30.92
CA GLU A 214 5.46 18.03 -31.34
C GLU A 214 5.74 16.99 -30.23
N PHE A 215 5.70 15.71 -30.58
CA PHE A 215 5.90 14.60 -29.64
C PHE A 215 7.36 14.13 -29.67
N LEU A 216 8.16 14.61 -28.72
CA LEU A 216 9.57 14.26 -28.58
C LEU A 216 9.78 13.16 -27.52
N PRO A 217 10.75 12.24 -27.70
CA PRO A 217 11.02 11.16 -26.75
C PRO A 217 11.88 11.63 -25.56
N THR A 218 11.49 12.72 -24.90
CA THR A 218 12.24 13.35 -23.81
C THR A 218 11.81 12.89 -22.41
N GLY A 219 10.61 12.30 -22.31
CA GLY A 219 9.97 12.00 -21.02
C GLY A 219 9.24 13.20 -20.40
N GLU A 220 9.28 14.37 -21.04
CA GLU A 220 8.58 15.58 -20.62
C GLU A 220 7.27 15.78 -21.39
N SER A 221 6.38 16.65 -20.89
CA SER A 221 5.15 16.99 -21.59
C SER A 221 5.45 17.67 -22.94
N PRO A 222 4.82 17.26 -24.05
CA PRO A 222 4.93 17.97 -25.34
C PRO A 222 4.57 19.46 -25.25
N LEU A 223 3.65 19.82 -24.35
CA LEU A 223 3.23 21.22 -24.12
C LEU A 223 4.37 22.10 -23.61
N LYS A 224 5.40 21.50 -22.98
CA LYS A 224 6.58 22.22 -22.51
C LYS A 224 7.39 22.84 -23.66
N PHE A 225 7.35 22.24 -24.84
CA PHE A 225 8.10 22.72 -26.02
C PHE A 225 7.25 23.60 -26.94
N HIS A 226 5.94 23.70 -26.70
CA HIS A 226 5.02 24.48 -27.51
C HIS A 226 4.94 25.93 -27.02
N GLU A 227 5.82 26.81 -27.52
CA GLU A 227 5.96 28.20 -27.05
C GLU A 227 4.66 29.00 -27.10
N GLY A 228 3.84 28.83 -28.15
CA GLY A 228 2.56 29.54 -28.29
C GLY A 228 1.50 29.15 -27.27
N PHE A 229 1.66 27.97 -26.63
CA PHE A 229 0.78 27.52 -25.55
C PHE A 229 1.37 27.90 -24.20
N ARG A 230 2.67 27.61 -24.01
CA ARG A 230 3.39 27.82 -22.76
C ARG A 230 3.46 29.30 -22.39
N ASN A 231 3.85 30.18 -23.32
CA ASN A 231 4.18 31.56 -23.00
C ASN A 231 2.90 32.42 -22.97
N VAL A 232 2.63 33.06 -21.83
CA VAL A 232 1.45 33.91 -21.63
C VAL A 232 1.78 35.15 -20.79
N LYS A 233 0.85 36.09 -20.71
CA LYS A 233 0.93 37.19 -19.75
C LYS A 233 0.28 36.81 -18.43
N CYS A 234 0.89 37.19 -17.31
CA CYS A 234 0.31 37.03 -15.99
C CYS A 234 -0.97 37.86 -15.87
N PRO A 235 -2.12 37.28 -15.50
CA PRO A 235 -3.37 38.01 -15.36
C PRO A 235 -3.37 39.02 -14.19
N GLN A 236 -2.45 38.88 -13.22
CA GLN A 236 -2.36 39.78 -12.07
C GLN A 236 -1.45 41.00 -12.32
N CYS A 237 -0.28 40.82 -12.94
CA CYS A 237 0.71 41.89 -13.09
C CYS A 237 1.04 42.27 -14.55
N GLY A 238 0.54 41.51 -15.54
CA GLY A 238 0.82 41.73 -16.96
C GLY A 238 2.24 41.33 -17.43
N GLY A 239 3.10 40.86 -16.52
CA GLY A 239 4.45 40.38 -16.85
C GLY A 239 4.46 39.06 -17.62
N ASP A 240 5.62 38.69 -18.18
CA ASP A 240 5.81 37.39 -18.83
C ASP A 240 5.68 36.25 -17.81
N ALA A 241 4.96 35.20 -18.20
CA ALA A 241 4.67 34.04 -17.37
C ALA A 241 4.50 32.79 -18.26
N GLU A 242 4.45 31.62 -17.62
CA GLU A 242 4.29 30.35 -18.31
C GLU A 242 3.05 29.60 -17.80
N ARG A 243 2.25 29.02 -18.69
CA ARG A 243 1.17 28.09 -18.30
C ARG A 243 1.77 26.83 -17.67
N GLU A 244 1.01 26.19 -16.79
CA GLU A 244 1.26 24.79 -16.45
C GLU A 244 1.20 23.94 -17.74
N THR A 245 2.18 23.04 -17.88
CA THR A 245 2.38 22.22 -19.08
C THR A 245 2.03 20.75 -18.84
N ASP A 246 1.84 20.36 -17.58
CA ASP A 246 1.22 19.10 -17.25
C ASP A 246 -0.29 19.14 -17.49
N THR A 247 -0.83 17.96 -17.83
CA THR A 247 -2.28 17.75 -17.95
C THR A 247 -2.80 16.97 -16.75
N MET A 248 -4.11 17.04 -16.53
CA MET A 248 -4.78 16.26 -15.49
C MET A 248 -4.90 14.79 -15.90
N ASP A 249 -4.68 13.90 -14.94
CA ASP A 249 -4.92 12.46 -15.06
C ASP A 249 -6.37 12.15 -15.49
N THR A 250 -6.55 11.07 -16.25
CA THR A 250 -7.86 10.67 -16.78
C THR A 250 -8.91 10.39 -15.69
N PHE A 251 -8.50 10.01 -14.48
CA PHE A 251 -9.42 9.84 -13.36
C PHE A 251 -10.05 11.16 -12.91
N MET A 252 -9.44 12.31 -13.23
CA MET A 252 -10.06 13.62 -12.99
C MET A 252 -11.40 13.73 -13.73
N CYS A 253 -11.41 13.42 -15.02
CA CYS A 253 -12.62 13.50 -15.85
C CYS A 253 -13.66 12.46 -15.43
N SER A 254 -13.24 11.23 -15.15
CA SER A 254 -14.17 10.15 -14.76
C SER A 254 -14.64 10.25 -13.30
N SER A 255 -14.15 11.19 -12.50
CA SER A 255 -14.63 11.37 -11.12
C SER A 255 -15.98 12.07 -11.04
N TRP A 256 -16.40 12.77 -12.09
CA TRP A 256 -17.62 13.59 -12.07
C TRP A 256 -18.48 13.54 -13.35
N TYR A 257 -18.14 12.70 -14.33
CA TYR A 257 -18.84 12.62 -15.60
C TYR A 257 -20.35 12.32 -15.48
N GLN A 258 -20.78 11.56 -14.46
CA GLN A 258 -22.18 11.26 -14.22
C GLN A 258 -23.03 12.50 -13.91
N TYR A 259 -22.40 13.54 -13.36
CA TYR A 259 -23.07 14.82 -13.12
C TYR A 259 -23.20 15.62 -14.42
N ALA A 260 -22.17 15.60 -15.27
CA ALA A 260 -22.19 16.25 -16.58
C ALA A 260 -23.26 15.65 -17.52
N TYR A 261 -23.57 14.35 -17.40
CA TYR A 261 -24.62 13.70 -18.19
C TYR A 261 -26.02 14.25 -17.94
N VAL A 262 -26.26 14.87 -16.78
CA VAL A 262 -27.57 15.44 -16.45
C VAL A 262 -27.95 16.54 -17.43
N THR A 263 -26.98 17.37 -17.82
CA THR A 263 -27.14 18.39 -18.86
C THR A 263 -25.88 18.47 -19.71
N PRO A 264 -25.75 17.62 -20.74
CA PRO A 264 -24.56 17.62 -21.58
C PRO A 264 -24.44 18.96 -22.30
N TYR A 265 -23.21 19.47 -22.41
CA TYR A 265 -22.89 20.76 -23.06
C TYR A 265 -23.53 21.98 -22.38
N TYR A 266 -23.88 21.89 -21.09
CA TYR A 266 -24.40 23.02 -20.33
C TYR A 266 -23.46 24.24 -20.47
N LYS A 267 -24.03 25.37 -20.93
CA LYS A 267 -23.32 26.61 -21.22
C LYS A 267 -22.13 26.49 -22.21
N ALA A 268 -22.11 25.48 -23.06
CA ALA A 268 -21.07 25.36 -24.08
C ALA A 268 -21.02 26.61 -24.99
N GLY A 269 -19.82 27.16 -25.17
CA GLY A 269 -19.57 28.38 -25.94
C GLY A 269 -19.90 29.69 -25.21
N GLN A 270 -20.36 29.64 -23.96
CA GLN A 270 -20.55 30.83 -23.13
C GLN A 270 -19.31 31.10 -22.28
N THR A 271 -19.09 32.37 -21.93
CA THR A 271 -18.07 32.76 -20.95
C THR A 271 -18.47 32.24 -19.58
N ILE A 272 -17.54 31.57 -18.90
CA ILE A 272 -17.77 30.99 -17.59
C ILE A 272 -17.43 32.03 -16.51
N GLY A 273 -18.22 32.05 -15.43
CA GLY A 273 -18.00 32.84 -14.23
C GLY A 273 -17.71 31.98 -12.99
N PRO A 274 -17.33 32.60 -11.86
CA PRO A 274 -17.01 31.88 -10.62
C PRO A 274 -18.22 31.19 -9.99
N ASP A 275 -19.44 31.69 -10.23
CA ASP A 275 -20.68 31.14 -9.68
C ASP A 275 -21.33 30.09 -10.62
N ASP A 276 -20.67 29.75 -11.73
CA ASP A 276 -21.17 28.76 -12.66
C ASP A 276 -20.97 27.32 -12.17
N THR A 277 -21.94 26.47 -12.49
CA THR A 277 -21.91 25.04 -12.22
C THR A 277 -21.71 24.27 -13.53
N PRO A 278 -21.10 23.07 -13.49
CA PRO A 278 -20.84 22.32 -14.71
C PRO A 278 -22.06 21.57 -15.25
N TRP A 279 -23.23 21.70 -14.60
CA TRP A 279 -24.54 21.21 -15.04
C TRP A 279 -25.66 22.15 -14.56
N ASP A 280 -26.88 22.01 -15.10
CA ASP A 280 -28.06 22.71 -14.61
C ASP A 280 -28.48 22.18 -13.24
N LYS A 281 -28.46 23.05 -12.22
CA LYS A 281 -28.73 22.65 -10.83
C LYS A 281 -30.11 22.00 -10.65
N ALA A 282 -31.16 22.51 -11.30
CA ALA A 282 -32.51 21.98 -11.14
C ALA A 282 -32.63 20.56 -11.73
N GLN A 283 -31.96 20.31 -12.86
CA GLN A 283 -31.85 18.96 -13.41
C GLN A 283 -31.01 18.05 -12.50
N GLY A 284 -29.92 18.57 -11.92
CA GLY A 284 -29.08 17.86 -10.96
C GLY A 284 -29.86 17.39 -9.74
N ASP A 285 -30.64 18.29 -9.14
CA ASP A 285 -31.48 18.01 -7.95
C ASP A 285 -32.55 16.93 -8.25
N TYR A 286 -32.98 16.79 -9.51
CA TYR A 286 -33.96 15.78 -9.92
C TYR A 286 -33.34 14.40 -10.18
N TRP A 287 -32.21 14.35 -10.90
CA TRP A 287 -31.65 13.07 -11.39
C TRP A 287 -30.65 12.42 -10.44
N LEU A 288 -30.00 13.18 -9.54
CA LEU A 288 -28.91 12.68 -8.71
C LEU A 288 -29.38 12.36 -7.28
N PRO A 289 -28.68 11.46 -6.55
CA PRO A 289 -27.53 10.65 -6.98
C PRO A 289 -27.94 9.46 -7.85
N VAL A 290 -26.95 8.82 -8.48
CA VAL A 290 -27.16 7.65 -9.36
C VAL A 290 -27.80 6.51 -8.57
N ASP A 291 -28.98 6.03 -8.98
CA ASP A 291 -29.66 4.92 -8.28
C ASP A 291 -28.90 3.59 -8.40
N GLN A 292 -28.48 3.25 -9.61
CA GLN A 292 -27.79 2.00 -9.94
C GLN A 292 -26.56 2.29 -10.80
N TYR A 293 -25.39 1.89 -10.31
CA TYR A 293 -24.14 1.98 -11.03
C TYR A 293 -23.57 0.59 -11.26
N THR A 294 -23.17 0.30 -12.50
CA THR A 294 -22.68 -1.01 -12.90
C THR A 294 -21.31 -0.87 -13.56
N GLY A 295 -20.30 -1.53 -13.01
CA GLY A 295 -18.91 -1.43 -13.49
C GLY A 295 -18.02 -2.51 -12.90
N GLY A 296 -16.89 -2.81 -13.54
CA GLY A 296 -15.99 -3.87 -13.09
C GLY A 296 -15.29 -3.55 -11.76
N ILE A 297 -14.90 -4.60 -11.04
CA ILE A 297 -14.28 -4.49 -9.71
C ILE A 297 -12.87 -3.86 -9.75
N GLU A 298 -12.23 -3.82 -10.91
CA GLU A 298 -10.92 -3.19 -11.14
C GLU A 298 -10.87 -1.71 -10.74
N HIS A 299 -12.04 -1.06 -10.65
CA HIS A 299 -12.16 0.35 -10.29
C HIS A 299 -12.37 0.61 -8.79
N ALA A 300 -12.39 -0.43 -7.94
CA ALA A 300 -12.71 -0.34 -6.50
C ALA A 300 -11.80 0.62 -5.72
N THR A 301 -10.50 0.66 -6.02
CA THR A 301 -9.50 1.48 -5.30
C THR A 301 -9.04 2.72 -6.06
N MET A 302 -9.65 3.00 -7.21
CA MET A 302 -9.32 4.15 -8.06
C MET A 302 -10.57 4.99 -8.30
N HIS A 303 -11.19 4.88 -9.47
CA HIS A 303 -12.38 5.64 -9.87
C HIS A 303 -13.46 5.68 -8.78
N LEU A 304 -13.79 4.55 -8.14
CA LEU A 304 -14.83 4.52 -7.09
C LEU A 304 -14.42 5.26 -5.81
N ILE A 305 -13.13 5.40 -5.51
CA ILE A 305 -12.65 6.27 -4.42
C ILE A 305 -12.70 7.73 -4.87
N TYR A 306 -12.19 8.04 -6.06
CA TYR A 306 -12.08 9.41 -6.55
C TYR A 306 -13.43 10.07 -6.80
N THR A 307 -14.40 9.32 -7.33
CA THR A 307 -15.76 9.84 -7.53
C THR A 307 -16.45 10.16 -6.21
N ARG A 308 -16.24 9.34 -5.16
CA ARG A 308 -16.74 9.64 -3.81
C ARG A 308 -16.07 10.86 -3.20
N PHE A 309 -14.76 11.00 -3.39
CA PHE A 309 -14.03 12.20 -2.97
C PHE A 309 -14.62 13.45 -3.66
N PHE A 310 -14.81 13.39 -4.98
CA PHE A 310 -15.43 14.47 -5.75
C PHE A 310 -16.83 14.81 -5.27
N THR A 311 -17.69 13.83 -5.00
CA THR A 311 -19.02 14.07 -4.45
C THR A 311 -18.97 14.82 -3.13
N LYS A 312 -18.11 14.40 -2.20
CA LYS A 312 -17.99 15.03 -0.89
C LYS A 312 -17.41 16.44 -0.98
N ALA A 313 -16.41 16.65 -1.84
CA ALA A 313 -15.89 17.98 -2.12
C ALA A 313 -16.98 18.90 -2.72
N MET A 314 -17.74 18.42 -3.71
CA MET A 314 -18.85 19.18 -4.30
C MET A 314 -19.98 19.45 -3.30
N ARG A 315 -20.26 18.52 -2.38
CA ARG A 315 -21.21 18.72 -1.28
C ARG A 315 -20.73 19.84 -0.35
N ASP A 316 -19.47 19.81 0.04
CA ASP A 316 -18.88 20.82 0.94
C ASP A 316 -18.82 22.21 0.28
N MET A 317 -18.76 22.25 -1.06
CA MET A 317 -18.91 23.47 -1.87
C MET A 317 -20.38 23.88 -2.11
N GLY A 318 -21.36 23.10 -1.65
CA GLY A 318 -22.80 23.39 -1.81
C GLY A 318 -23.39 23.07 -3.19
N LEU A 319 -22.67 22.34 -4.05
CA LEU A 319 -23.12 21.97 -5.41
C LEU A 319 -24.10 20.79 -5.40
N VAL A 320 -24.01 19.93 -4.40
CA VAL A 320 -24.90 18.78 -4.18
C VAL A 320 -25.26 18.68 -2.70
N ASN A 321 -26.37 17.99 -2.36
CA ASN A 321 -26.88 17.87 -1.00
C ASN A 321 -26.85 16.43 -0.45
N PHE A 322 -25.99 15.58 -1.02
CA PHE A 322 -25.85 14.17 -0.65
C PHE A 322 -24.38 13.77 -0.52
N ASP A 323 -24.13 12.68 0.20
CA ASP A 323 -22.77 12.27 0.60
C ASP A 323 -22.11 11.27 -0.35
N GLU A 324 -22.91 10.49 -1.08
CA GLU A 324 -22.43 9.38 -1.90
C GLU A 324 -22.97 9.49 -3.34
N PRO A 325 -22.12 9.31 -4.37
CA PRO A 325 -22.51 9.51 -5.77
C PRO A 325 -23.50 8.47 -6.29
N MET A 326 -23.50 7.27 -5.70
CA MET A 326 -24.31 6.14 -6.15
C MET A 326 -25.00 5.48 -4.95
N LYS A 327 -26.30 5.20 -5.08
CA LYS A 327 -27.10 4.50 -4.05
C LYS A 327 -26.81 3.00 -4.04
N ARG A 328 -26.62 2.41 -5.22
CA ARG A 328 -26.27 0.99 -5.40
C ARG A 328 -25.16 0.83 -6.42
N LEU A 329 -24.12 0.09 -6.03
CA LEU A 329 -23.08 -0.41 -6.92
C LEU A 329 -23.35 -1.90 -7.21
N PHE A 330 -23.20 -2.30 -8.46
CA PHE A 330 -23.21 -3.70 -8.88
C PHE A 330 -21.97 -3.97 -9.74
N ASN A 331 -21.15 -4.95 -9.38
CA ASN A 331 -20.01 -5.34 -10.19
C ASN A 331 -20.37 -6.49 -11.12
N GLN A 332 -20.29 -6.29 -12.44
CA GLN A 332 -20.41 -7.40 -13.38
C GLN A 332 -19.17 -8.31 -13.31
N GLY A 333 -19.38 -9.60 -13.51
CA GLY A 333 -18.32 -10.55 -13.72
C GLY A 333 -17.63 -10.35 -15.08
N MET A 334 -16.42 -10.86 -15.19
CA MET A 334 -15.61 -10.72 -16.41
C MET A 334 -15.99 -11.80 -17.43
N ILE A 335 -16.26 -11.40 -18.67
CA ILE A 335 -16.37 -12.34 -19.78
C ILE A 335 -14.96 -12.69 -20.26
N LEU A 336 -14.65 -13.98 -20.24
CA LEU A 336 -13.35 -14.52 -20.64
C LEU A 336 -13.40 -14.99 -22.09
N GLY A 337 -12.23 -15.14 -22.73
CA GLY A 337 -12.12 -15.84 -24.01
C GLY A 337 -12.54 -17.30 -23.90
N GLU A 338 -12.66 -17.98 -25.05
CA GLU A 338 -12.96 -19.42 -25.08
C GLU A 338 -11.86 -20.26 -24.39
N ASP A 339 -10.67 -19.70 -24.27
CA ASP A 339 -9.51 -20.23 -23.57
C ASP A 339 -9.57 -20.06 -22.04
N ASN A 340 -10.69 -19.55 -21.48
CA ASN A 340 -10.87 -19.22 -20.05
C ASN A 340 -9.90 -18.16 -19.53
N GLU A 341 -9.36 -17.35 -20.43
CA GLU A 341 -8.41 -16.29 -20.10
C GLU A 341 -9.03 -14.92 -20.36
N LYS A 342 -8.56 -13.88 -19.64
CA LYS A 342 -9.02 -12.51 -19.91
C LYS A 342 -8.79 -12.17 -21.38
N MET A 343 -9.83 -11.68 -22.06
CA MET A 343 -9.73 -11.26 -23.45
C MET A 343 -8.73 -10.10 -23.60
N SER A 344 -7.78 -10.23 -24.52
CA SER A 344 -6.84 -9.16 -24.85
C SER A 344 -6.37 -9.23 -26.30
N LYS A 345 -6.09 -8.07 -26.90
CA LYS A 345 -5.55 -7.99 -28.27
C LYS A 345 -4.24 -8.76 -28.41
N SER A 346 -3.38 -8.73 -27.40
CA SER A 346 -2.09 -9.44 -27.39
C SER A 346 -2.23 -10.97 -27.41
N ARG A 347 -3.35 -11.50 -26.90
CA ARG A 347 -3.64 -12.94 -26.89
C ARG A 347 -4.39 -13.41 -28.13
N GLY A 348 -4.91 -12.49 -28.94
CA GLY A 348 -5.72 -12.83 -30.12
C GLY A 348 -7.03 -13.55 -29.80
N ASN A 349 -7.46 -13.57 -28.53
CA ASN A 349 -8.65 -14.26 -28.04
C ASN A 349 -9.87 -13.34 -27.87
N VAL A 350 -9.83 -12.14 -28.47
CA VAL A 350 -10.92 -11.17 -28.42
C VAL A 350 -12.04 -11.62 -29.35
N VAL A 351 -13.25 -11.69 -28.83
CA VAL A 351 -14.45 -11.91 -29.62
C VAL A 351 -15.05 -10.55 -29.97
N ALA A 352 -15.04 -10.20 -31.25
CA ALA A 352 -15.60 -8.93 -31.73
C ALA A 352 -17.14 -9.01 -31.75
N PRO A 353 -17.87 -8.13 -31.02
CA PRO A 353 -19.33 -8.17 -31.00
C PRO A 353 -19.96 -7.90 -32.37
N ASP A 354 -19.37 -7.04 -33.19
CA ASP A 354 -19.95 -6.62 -34.48
C ASP A 354 -20.14 -7.79 -35.45
N ASP A 355 -19.16 -8.70 -35.54
CA ASP A 355 -19.22 -9.90 -36.38
C ASP A 355 -20.39 -10.81 -35.96
N LEU A 356 -20.62 -10.91 -34.64
CA LEU A 356 -21.73 -11.67 -34.09
C LEU A 356 -23.06 -10.97 -34.37
N VAL A 357 -23.13 -9.64 -34.24
CA VAL A 357 -24.36 -8.86 -34.46
C VAL A 357 -24.79 -9.03 -35.92
N GLN A 358 -23.83 -8.95 -36.85
CA GLN A 358 -24.10 -9.15 -38.27
C GLN A 358 -24.66 -10.54 -38.57
N ARG A 359 -24.21 -11.58 -37.84
CA ARG A 359 -24.63 -12.97 -38.04
C ARG A 359 -25.95 -13.32 -37.35
N TYR A 360 -26.15 -12.88 -36.11
CA TYR A 360 -27.22 -13.37 -35.23
C TYR A 360 -28.24 -12.30 -34.82
N GLY A 361 -27.97 -11.03 -35.11
CA GLY A 361 -28.76 -9.90 -34.64
C GLY A 361 -28.41 -9.48 -33.20
N ALA A 362 -28.70 -8.23 -32.87
CA ALA A 362 -28.37 -7.64 -31.57
C ALA A 362 -29.11 -8.32 -30.41
N ASP A 363 -30.38 -8.69 -30.60
CA ASP A 363 -31.19 -9.27 -29.52
C ASP A 363 -30.69 -10.66 -29.11
N THR A 364 -30.28 -11.48 -30.07
CA THR A 364 -29.68 -12.80 -29.79
C THR A 364 -28.43 -12.67 -28.91
N ILE A 365 -27.57 -11.69 -29.18
CA ILE A 365 -26.33 -11.49 -28.42
C ILE A 365 -26.64 -10.96 -27.02
N ARG A 366 -27.55 -9.99 -26.90
CA ARG A 366 -27.98 -9.47 -25.60
C ARG A 366 -28.57 -10.59 -24.76
N ALA A 367 -29.51 -11.36 -25.32
CA ALA A 367 -30.11 -12.51 -24.64
C ALA A 367 -29.05 -13.54 -24.24
N TYR A 368 -28.07 -13.81 -25.09
CA TYR A 368 -26.98 -14.72 -24.77
C TYR A 368 -26.13 -14.22 -23.59
N LEU A 369 -25.75 -12.93 -23.58
CA LEU A 369 -25.02 -12.33 -22.46
C LEU A 369 -25.80 -12.39 -21.13
N PHE A 370 -27.14 -12.26 -21.19
CA PHE A 370 -27.99 -12.40 -19.99
C PHE A 370 -28.22 -13.86 -19.57
N PHE A 371 -28.01 -14.83 -20.47
CA PHE A 371 -28.30 -16.25 -20.23
C PHE A 371 -27.05 -17.09 -19.94
N ILE A 372 -25.85 -16.60 -20.29
CA ILE A 372 -24.59 -17.34 -20.17
C ILE A 372 -24.23 -17.71 -18.72
N GLY A 373 -24.72 -16.94 -17.75
CA GLY A 373 -24.54 -17.19 -16.33
C GLY A 373 -25.00 -16.02 -15.45
N PRO A 374 -24.86 -16.13 -14.11
CA PRO A 374 -25.13 -15.03 -13.20
C PRO A 374 -24.26 -13.81 -13.51
N TRP A 375 -24.88 -12.63 -13.48
CA TRP A 375 -24.27 -11.38 -13.93
C TRP A 375 -22.98 -11.02 -13.17
N GLU A 376 -22.91 -11.32 -11.87
CA GLU A 376 -21.76 -11.09 -11.00
C GLU A 376 -20.60 -12.07 -11.20
N LEU A 377 -20.85 -13.25 -11.79
CA LEU A 377 -19.82 -14.27 -11.99
C LEU A 377 -19.13 -14.13 -13.35
N GLY A 378 -19.88 -13.74 -14.39
CA GLY A 378 -19.35 -13.73 -15.76
C GLY A 378 -19.09 -15.15 -16.25
N GLY A 379 -18.01 -15.36 -17.00
CA GLY A 379 -17.60 -16.69 -17.46
C GLY A 379 -16.95 -16.70 -18.85
N PRO A 380 -16.44 -17.87 -19.29
CA PRO A 380 -15.86 -18.03 -20.61
C PRO A 380 -16.91 -17.86 -21.70
N TRP A 381 -16.52 -17.16 -22.76
CA TRP A 381 -17.29 -17.12 -23.98
C TRP A 381 -17.41 -18.54 -24.58
N ASN A 382 -18.57 -18.84 -25.15
CA ASN A 382 -18.85 -20.12 -25.80
C ASN A 382 -19.60 -19.88 -27.11
N SER A 383 -18.88 -19.90 -28.23
CA SER A 383 -19.47 -19.62 -29.54
C SER A 383 -20.52 -20.65 -29.99
N ARG A 384 -20.60 -21.83 -29.36
CA ARG A 384 -21.67 -22.81 -29.63
C ARG A 384 -22.95 -22.49 -28.84
N GLY A 385 -22.83 -21.81 -27.70
CA GLY A 385 -23.97 -21.48 -26.84
C GLY A 385 -24.94 -20.48 -27.49
N ILE A 386 -24.42 -19.53 -28.28
CA ILE A 386 -25.22 -18.48 -28.91
C ILE A 386 -26.22 -19.02 -29.94
N GLU A 387 -25.92 -20.13 -30.61
CA GLU A 387 -26.84 -20.76 -31.57
C GLU A 387 -28.13 -21.23 -30.90
N GLY A 388 -28.06 -21.68 -29.64
CA GLY A 388 -29.23 -22.07 -28.86
C GLY A 388 -30.16 -20.89 -28.58
N VAL A 389 -29.58 -19.74 -28.25
CA VAL A 389 -30.34 -18.50 -28.01
C VAL A 389 -30.94 -17.97 -29.32
N SER A 390 -30.20 -18.07 -30.43
CA SER A 390 -30.73 -17.70 -31.76
C SER A 390 -31.99 -18.50 -32.12
N ARG A 391 -31.96 -19.83 -31.92
CA ARG A 391 -33.14 -20.68 -32.13
C ARG A 391 -34.29 -20.30 -31.21
N PHE A 392 -34.03 -20.06 -29.93
CA PHE A 392 -35.05 -19.59 -28.99
C PHE A 392 -35.72 -18.30 -29.48
N MET A 393 -34.94 -17.32 -29.98
CA MET A 393 -35.51 -16.09 -30.53
C MET A 393 -36.37 -16.34 -31.77
N GLN A 394 -35.99 -17.28 -32.64
CA GLN A 394 -36.79 -17.69 -33.81
C GLN A 394 -38.08 -18.40 -33.38
N ASP A 395 -38.02 -19.27 -32.37
CA ASP A 395 -39.18 -19.99 -31.85
C ASP A 395 -40.20 -19.05 -31.20
N VAL A 396 -39.75 -17.97 -30.55
CA VAL A 396 -40.66 -16.93 -30.00
C VAL A 396 -41.34 -16.12 -31.11
N TRP A 397 -40.69 -15.97 -32.26
CA TRP A 397 -41.23 -15.22 -33.39
C TRP A 397 -42.29 -15.99 -34.19
N ASN A 398 -42.10 -17.31 -34.33
CA ASN A 398 -42.99 -18.21 -35.04
C ASN A 398 -44.27 -18.49 -34.23
#